data_AF-A0A2M8KX73-F1
#
_entry.id   AF-A0A2M8KX73-F1
#
_cell.length_a   1.000
_cell.length_b   1.000
_cell.length_c   1.000
_cell.angle_alpha   90.00
_cell.angle_beta   90.00
_cell.angle_gamma   90.00
#
_symmetry.space_group_name_H-M   'P 1'
#
loop_
_entity.id
_entity.type
_entity.pdbx_description
1 polymer ?
#
loop_
_entity_poly.entity_id
_entity_poly.type
_entity_poly.pdbx_seq_one_letter_code
_entity_poly.pdbx_strand_id
1 'polypeptide(L)'
;MKIFKKLIRDKMPEKFAAEGTKLKTRVLEDDTEYFEWLRRKLIEEIQEMTEEPDNAEFIKTRLAYLYEITDIMRSIKGFSQEDVNAVKNKIIEERGSFEKRLLLEP
;
A
#
# COMPACT_ATOMS: atom_id res chain seq x y z
N MET A 1 -9.87 5.85 21.84
CA MET A 1 -9.24 5.66 20.52
C MET A 1 -10.04 6.44 19.48
N LYS A 2 -9.43 7.38 18.74
CA LYS A 2 -10.12 8.05 17.62
C LYS A 2 -10.05 7.11 16.42
N ILE A 3 -11.19 6.57 16.00
CA ILE A 3 -11.29 5.77 14.79
C ILE A 3 -11.43 6.74 13.61
N PHE A 4 -10.38 6.82 12.80
CA PHE A 4 -10.45 7.52 11.52
C PHE A 4 -10.96 6.58 10.44
N LYS A 5 -11.72 7.12 9.48
CA LYS A 5 -12.23 6.35 8.34
C LYS A 5 -11.03 5.88 7.50
N LYS A 6 -10.84 4.56 7.41
CA LYS A 6 -9.75 3.94 6.64
C LYS A 6 -10.17 2.63 5.99
N LEU A 7 -9.39 2.21 4.98
CA LEU A 7 -9.52 0.90 4.37
C LEU A 7 -8.90 -0.15 5.29
N ILE A 8 -9.63 -1.21 5.58
CA ILE A 8 -9.21 -2.30 6.48
C ILE A 8 -9.32 -3.65 5.76
N ARG A 9 -8.51 -4.61 6.20
CA ARG A 9 -8.56 -6.02 5.78
C ARG A 9 -9.87 -6.67 6.19
N ASP A 10 -10.31 -7.61 5.36
CA ASP A 10 -11.53 -8.42 5.51
C ASP A 10 -11.69 -9.06 6.88
N LYS A 11 -10.60 -9.57 7.49
CA LYS A 11 -10.61 -10.26 8.79
C LYS A 11 -10.46 -9.33 10.00
N MET A 12 -10.29 -8.03 9.81
CA MET A 12 -10.16 -7.10 10.94
C MET A 12 -11.45 -6.99 11.76
N PRO A 13 -12.64 -6.81 11.16
CA PRO A 13 -13.89 -6.68 11.91
C PRO A 13 -14.12 -7.83 12.90
N GLU A 14 -13.87 -9.08 12.49
CA GLU A 14 -14.05 -10.27 13.32
C GLU A 14 -13.02 -10.33 14.46
N LYS A 15 -11.75 -9.98 14.18
CA LYS A 15 -10.69 -9.91 15.20
C LYS A 15 -11.04 -8.90 16.29
N PHE A 16 -11.43 -7.68 15.91
CA PHE A 16 -11.82 -6.64 16.86
C PHE A 16 -13.09 -7.01 17.64
N ALA A 17 -14.06 -7.65 16.99
CA ALA A 17 -15.28 -8.11 17.65
C ALA A 17 -15.00 -9.15 18.73
N ALA A 18 -14.05 -10.07 18.50
CA ALA A 18 -13.59 -11.04 19.49
C ALA A 18 -12.91 -10.39 20.70
N GLU A 19 -12.28 -9.22 20.50
CA GLU A 19 -11.68 -8.38 21.55
C GLU A 19 -12.70 -7.44 22.22
N GLY A 20 -14.00 -7.59 21.93
CA GLY A 20 -15.08 -6.80 22.51
C GLY A 20 -15.30 -5.43 21.84
N THR A 21 -14.61 -5.14 20.73
CA THR A 21 -14.73 -3.88 19.98
C THR A 21 -15.50 -4.09 18.68
N LYS A 22 -16.67 -3.46 18.52
CA LYS A 22 -17.43 -3.50 17.26
C LYS A 22 -17.01 -2.37 16.33
N LEU A 23 -16.53 -2.71 15.14
CA LEU A 23 -16.23 -1.77 14.07
C LEU A 23 -17.46 -1.57 13.17
N LYS A 24 -17.77 -0.32 12.81
CA LYS A 24 -18.76 -0.02 11.76
C LYS A 24 -18.08 -0.04 10.40
N THR A 25 -18.49 -0.94 9.52
CA THR A 25 -17.92 -1.12 8.18
C THR A 25 -19.01 -1.02 7.11
N ARG A 26 -18.57 -0.83 5.86
CA ARG A 26 -19.36 -1.05 4.65
C ARG A 26 -18.45 -1.54 3.54
N VAL A 27 -19.01 -2.22 2.55
CA VAL A 27 -18.30 -2.60 1.33
C VAL A 27 -18.17 -1.37 0.41
N LEU A 28 -17.04 -1.26 -0.30
CA LEU A 28 -16.81 -0.27 -1.34
C LEU A 28 -17.16 -0.93 -2.68
N GLU A 29 -18.38 -0.72 -3.16
CA GLU A 29 -18.93 -1.39 -4.36
C GLU A 29 -18.44 -0.76 -5.68
N ASP A 30 -18.01 0.50 -5.64
CA ASP A 30 -17.54 1.23 -6.81
C ASP A 30 -16.00 1.20 -6.89
N ASP A 31 -15.47 0.75 -8.02
CA ASP A 31 -14.02 0.65 -8.25
C ASP A 31 -13.31 2.00 -8.16
N THR A 32 -14.00 3.11 -8.51
CA THR A 32 -13.39 4.45 -8.40
C THR A 32 -13.20 4.82 -6.94
N GLU A 33 -14.24 4.69 -6.11
CA GLU A 33 -14.14 4.91 -4.67
C GLU A 33 -13.12 3.96 -4.03
N TYR A 34 -13.13 2.67 -4.41
CA TYR A 34 -12.19 1.70 -3.88
C TYR A 34 -10.74 2.06 -4.21
N PHE A 35 -10.48 2.47 -5.46
CA PHE A 35 -9.15 2.89 -5.90
C PHE A 35 -8.64 4.12 -5.13
N GLU A 36 -9.50 5.08 -4.80
CA GLU A 36 -9.11 6.21 -3.95
C GLU A 36 -8.78 5.77 -2.51
N TRP A 37 -9.50 4.78 -1.97
CA TRP A 37 -9.17 4.21 -0.66
C TRP A 37 -7.88 3.39 -0.68
N LEU A 38 -7.56 2.70 -1.77
CA LEU A 38 -6.26 2.03 -1.96
C LEU A 38 -5.11 3.04 -2.00
N ARG A 39 -5.25 4.18 -2.67
CA ARG A 39 -4.24 5.26 -2.63
C ARG A 39 -3.99 5.77 -1.21
N ARG A 40 -5.06 6.00 -0.45
CA ARG A 40 -4.95 6.40 0.97
C ARG A 40 -4.27 5.32 1.79
N LYS A 41 -4.58 4.05 1.53
CA LYS A 41 -3.95 2.92 2.21
C LYS A 41 -2.46 2.83 1.89
N LEU A 42 -2.06 3.03 0.64
CA LEU A 42 -0.65 3.07 0.23
C LEU A 42 0.12 4.16 0.99
N ILE A 43 -0.47 5.35 1.12
CA ILE A 43 0.12 6.46 1.87
C ILE A 43 0.23 6.12 3.37
N GLU A 44 -0.81 5.53 3.98
CA GLU A 44 -0.80 5.06 5.37
C GLU A 44 0.39 4.10 5.62
N GLU A 45 0.58 3.09 4.77
CA GLU A 45 1.68 2.12 4.94
C GLU A 45 3.07 2.76 4.78
N ILE A 46 3.23 3.70 3.84
CA ILE A 46 4.50 4.45 3.66
C ILE A 46 4.77 5.35 4.87
N GLN A 47 3.75 5.99 5.44
CA GLN A 47 3.89 6.82 6.64
C GLN A 47 4.30 5.99 7.85
N GLU A 48 3.67 4.82 8.05
CA GLU A 48 4.03 3.91 9.14
C GLU A 48 5.49 3.43 9.03
N MET A 49 6.04 3.27 7.82
CA MET A 49 7.47 2.98 7.62
C MET A 49 8.42 4.11 8.04
N THR A 50 7.94 5.35 8.17
CA THR A 50 8.77 6.49 8.60
C THR A 50 8.70 6.78 10.09
N GLU A 51 7.66 6.27 10.77
CA GLU A 51 7.35 6.60 12.16
C GLU A 51 7.80 5.52 13.15
N GLU A 52 7.98 4.27 12.69
CA GLU A 52 8.31 3.13 13.54
C GLU A 52 9.80 2.72 13.45
N PRO A 53 10.39 2.10 14.50
CA PRO A 53 11.73 1.56 14.44
C PRO A 53 11.85 0.38 13.48
N ASP A 54 12.76 0.52 12.50
CA ASP A 54 12.95 -0.49 11.46
C ASP A 54 13.73 -1.72 11.97
N ASN A 55 13.03 -2.84 12.12
CA ASN A 55 13.66 -4.16 12.17
C ASN A 55 13.36 -4.96 10.89
N ALA A 56 14.11 -6.03 10.65
CA ALA A 56 14.00 -6.81 9.42
C ALA A 56 12.58 -7.36 9.16
N GLU A 57 11.86 -7.77 10.20
CA GLU A 57 10.51 -8.32 10.06
C GLU A 57 9.48 -7.24 9.78
N PHE A 58 9.64 -6.08 10.43
CA PHE A 58 8.84 -4.90 10.17
C PHE A 58 8.95 -4.47 8.69
N ILE A 59 10.17 -4.28 8.18
CA ILE A 59 10.39 -3.88 6.78
C ILE A 59 9.80 -4.89 5.80
N LYS A 60 10.00 -6.20 6.02
CA LYS A 60 9.40 -7.24 5.16
C LYS A 60 7.88 -7.14 5.13
N THR A 61 7.25 -6.97 6.30
CA THR A 61 5.79 -6.87 6.43
C THR A 61 5.26 -5.66 5.66
N ARG A 62 5.92 -4.51 5.80
CA ARG A 62 5.53 -3.28 5.10
C ARG A 62 5.70 -3.41 3.58
N LEU A 63 6.81 -3.97 3.10
CA LEU A 63 7.00 -4.27 1.68
C LEU A 63 5.92 -5.21 1.13
N ALA A 64 5.55 -6.25 1.87
CA ALA A 64 4.46 -7.16 1.47
C ALA A 64 3.12 -6.43 1.34
N TYR A 65 2.82 -5.48 2.24
CA TYR A 65 1.62 -4.66 2.14
C TYR A 65 1.66 -3.73 0.92
N LEU A 66 2.79 -3.09 0.63
CA LEU A 66 2.93 -2.25 -0.57
C LEU A 66 2.75 -3.08 -1.85
N TYR A 67 3.31 -4.29 -1.93
CA TYR A 67 3.13 -5.18 -3.07
C TYR A 67 1.66 -5.59 -3.25
N GLU A 68 0.98 -6.05 -2.20
CA GLU A 68 -0.44 -6.42 -2.29
C GLU A 68 -1.31 -5.23 -2.75
N ILE A 69 -1.12 -4.04 -2.19
CA ILE A 69 -1.89 -2.85 -2.55
C ILE A 69 -1.65 -2.51 -4.04
N THR A 70 -0.39 -2.51 -4.48
CA THR A 70 -0.06 -2.18 -5.87
C THR A 70 -0.54 -3.24 -6.86
N ASP A 71 -0.55 -4.53 -6.49
CA ASP A 71 -1.11 -5.61 -7.29
C ASP A 71 -2.61 -5.45 -7.50
N ILE A 72 -3.34 -5.08 -6.44
CA ILE A 72 -4.79 -4.80 -6.50
C ILE A 72 -5.05 -3.57 -7.37
N MET A 73 -4.30 -2.48 -7.18
CA MET A 73 -4.44 -1.26 -7.99
C MET A 73 -4.20 -1.53 -9.48
N ARG A 74 -3.18 -2.33 -9.79
CA ARG A 74 -2.87 -2.80 -11.15
C ARG A 74 -4.06 -3.59 -11.73
N SER A 75 -4.61 -4.53 -10.97
CA SER A 75 -5.75 -5.37 -11.37
C SER A 75 -7.00 -4.53 -11.68
N ILE A 76 -7.35 -3.56 -10.83
CA ILE A 76 -8.50 -2.65 -11.04
C ILE A 76 -8.36 -1.85 -12.34
N LYS A 77 -7.14 -1.53 -12.75
CA LYS A 77 -6.88 -0.81 -14.01
C LYS A 77 -6.69 -1.73 -15.21
N GLY A 78 -6.75 -3.05 -15.03
CA GLY A 78 -6.61 -4.03 -16.10
C GLY A 78 -5.20 -4.13 -16.66
N PHE A 79 -4.18 -3.73 -15.91
CA PHE A 79 -2.79 -3.80 -16.35
C PHE A 79 -2.19 -5.16 -16.02
N SER A 80 -1.38 -5.70 -16.93
CA SER A 80 -0.59 -6.90 -16.65
C SER A 80 0.67 -6.55 -15.84
N GLN A 81 1.36 -7.57 -15.31
CA GLN A 81 2.62 -7.33 -14.59
C GLN A 81 3.70 -6.87 -15.58
N GLU A 82 3.63 -7.41 -16.79
CA GLU A 82 4.50 -7.12 -17.92
C GLU A 82 4.32 -5.67 -18.38
N ASP A 83 3.09 -5.15 -18.44
CA ASP A 83 2.83 -3.74 -18.78
C ASP A 83 3.56 -2.79 -17.81
N VAL A 84 3.40 -3.03 -16.51
CA VAL A 84 4.04 -2.22 -15.46
C VAL A 84 5.56 -2.38 -15.51
N ASN A 85 6.06 -3.60 -15.72
CA ASN A 85 7.49 -3.87 -15.82
C ASN A 85 8.13 -3.22 -17.05
N ALA A 86 7.44 -3.17 -18.20
CA ALA A 86 7.91 -2.50 -19.40
C ALA A 86 8.09 -1.00 -19.16
N VAL A 87 7.11 -0.36 -18.52
CA VAL A 87 7.20 1.06 -18.11
C VAL A 87 8.35 1.27 -17.11
N LYS A 88 8.47 0.40 -16.10
CA LYS A 88 9.57 0.46 -15.12
C LYS A 88 10.95 0.36 -15.78
N ASN A 89 11.13 -0.58 -16.69
CA ASN A 89 12.41 -0.80 -17.38
C ASN A 89 12.76 0.39 -18.27
N LYS A 90 11.79 0.95 -18.99
CA LYS A 90 11.99 2.18 -19.79
C LYS A 90 12.43 3.36 -18.91
N ILE A 91 11.82 3.54 -17.73
CA ILE A 91 12.22 4.58 -16.77
C ILE A 91 13.67 4.36 -16.31
N ILE A 92 14.05 3.13 -15.99
CA ILE A 92 15.43 2.79 -15.57
C ILE A 92 16.43 3.04 -16.70
N GLU A 93 16.09 2.70 -17.95
CA GLU A 93 16.94 2.95 -19.12
C GLU A 93 17.11 4.46 -19.37
N GLU A 94 16.03 5.24 -19.33
CA GLU A 94 16.04 6.68 -19.60
C GLU A 94 16.65 7.52 -18.48
N ARG A 95 16.41 7.15 -17.21
CA ARG A 95 16.72 7.98 -16.03
C ARG A 95 17.77 7.37 -15.10
N GLY A 96 18.16 6.13 -15.33
CA GLY A 96 18.93 5.34 -14.39
C GLY A 96 18.08 4.81 -13.23
N SER A 97 18.72 4.03 -12.37
CA SER A 97 18.16 3.49 -11.13
C SER A 97 18.87 4.06 -9.90
N PHE A 98 18.38 3.70 -8.72
CA PHE A 98 18.98 4.11 -7.44
C PHE A 98 20.27 3.35 -7.06
N GLU A 99 20.84 2.54 -7.96
CA GLU A 99 22.05 1.73 -7.71
C GLU A 99 23.28 2.56 -7.34
N LYS A 100 23.37 3.81 -7.85
CA LYS A 100 24.47 4.73 -7.51
C LYS A 100 24.36 5.33 -6.11
N ARG A 101 23.24 5.16 -5.41
CA ARG A 101 22.99 5.67 -4.04
C ARG A 101 23.28 7.17 -3.87
N LEU A 102 22.92 7.96 -4.88
CA LEU A 102 23.15 9.41 -4.88
C LEU A 102 22.13 10.10 -3.97
N LEU A 103 22.61 10.90 -3.02
CA LEU A 103 21.83 11.87 -2.26
C LEU A 103 22.17 13.26 -2.78
N LEU A 104 21.15 14.07 -3.09
CA LEU A 104 21.34 15.47 -3.49
C LEU A 104 21.59 16.31 -2.24
N GLU A 105 22.71 17.01 -2.19
CA GLU A 105 23.03 18.01 -1.16
C GLU A 105 22.94 19.43 -1.76
N PRO A 106 22.58 20.45 -0.97
CA PRO A 106 22.57 21.85 -1.39
C PRO A 106 23.98 22.41 -1.67
#